data_AF-A0A662KGY7-F1
#
_entry.id   AF-A0A662KGY7-F1
#
_cell.length_a   1.000
_cell.length_b   1.000
_cell.length_c   1.000
_cell.angle_alpha   90.00
_cell.angle_beta   90.00
_cell.angle_gamma   90.00
#
_symmetry.space_group_name_H-M   'P 1'
#
loop_
_entity.id
_entity.type
_entity.pdbx_description
1 polymer ?
#
loop_
_entity_poly.entity_id
_entity_poly.type
_entity_poly.pdbx_seq_one_letter_code
_entity_poly.pdbx_strand_id
1 'polypeptide(L)'
;MGTARARTYGGTGALLSLISLFSGPAFPMMAVAGLVLIFIAVREISFAVNEKRIFDKYLVSFILSVMVFVGYGAIIVITHSFSLATSYGGKGGTDVLFMDYWIAFIVFAAVEIVSKAYLKTSYLLIAHHT
;
A
#
# COMPACT_ATOMS: atom_id res chain seq x y z
N MET A 1 9.64 20.46 19.41
CA MET A 1 8.41 19.83 19.96
C MET A 1 7.67 18.94 18.93
N GLY A 2 7.72 19.21 17.61
CA GLY A 2 7.02 18.40 16.59
C GLY A 2 7.51 16.95 16.44
N THR A 3 8.80 16.68 16.63
CA THR A 3 9.40 15.34 16.46
C THR A 3 8.91 14.31 17.49
N ALA A 4 8.71 14.70 18.74
CA ALA A 4 8.18 13.84 19.79
C ALA A 4 6.73 13.41 19.49
N ARG A 5 5.92 14.33 18.96
CA ARG A 5 4.52 14.11 18.57
C ARG A 5 4.42 13.24 17.33
N ALA A 6 5.29 13.47 16.33
CA ALA A 6 5.37 12.62 15.14
C ALA A 6 5.76 11.17 15.48
N ARG A 7 6.70 10.97 16.43
CA ARG A 7 7.08 9.64 16.89
C ARG A 7 5.92 8.89 17.57
N THR A 8 5.09 9.60 18.33
CA THR A 8 3.90 9.02 18.97
C THR A 8 2.84 8.66 17.92
N TYR A 9 2.49 9.57 17.01
CA TYR A 9 1.51 9.28 15.95
C TYR A 9 1.98 8.16 15.01
N GLY A 10 3.27 8.13 14.65
CA GLY A 10 3.84 7.08 13.80
C GLY A 10 3.86 5.72 14.49
N GLY A 11 4.27 5.67 15.76
CA GLY A 11 4.29 4.44 16.55
C GLY A 11 2.89 3.89 16.81
N THR A 12 1.97 4.73 17.26
CA THR A 12 0.57 4.34 17.49
C THR A 12 -0.13 3.93 16.20
N GLY A 13 0.10 4.65 15.10
CA GLY A 13 -0.44 4.31 13.78
C GLY A 13 0.06 2.96 13.24
N ALA A 14 1.35 2.66 13.42
CA ALA A 14 1.92 1.37 13.03
C ALA A 14 1.33 0.22 13.87
N LEU A 15 1.18 0.40 15.18
CA LEU A 15 0.57 -0.59 16.07
C LEU A 15 -0.90 -0.83 15.73
N LEU A 16 -1.69 0.23 15.50
CA LEU A 16 -3.09 0.12 15.07
C LEU A 16 -3.22 -0.62 13.74
N SER A 17 -2.35 -0.31 12.78
CA SER A 17 -2.31 -0.99 11.48
C SER A 17 -1.97 -2.49 11.64
N LEU A 18 -1.02 -2.82 12.51
CA LEU A 18 -0.64 -4.21 12.82
C LEU A 18 -1.77 -4.97 13.51
N ILE A 19 -2.38 -4.40 14.54
CA ILE A 19 -3.50 -5.00 15.27
C ILE A 19 -4.67 -5.26 14.31
N SER A 20 -4.95 -4.33 13.39
CA SER A 20 -6.02 -4.49 12.41
C SER A 20 -5.86 -5.73 11.52
N LEU A 21 -4.64 -6.19 11.27
CA LEU A 21 -4.37 -7.40 10.47
C LEU A 21 -4.82 -8.69 11.19
N PHE A 22 -4.73 -8.72 12.52
CA PHE A 22 -5.08 -9.88 13.34
C PHE A 22 -6.51 -9.81 13.92
N SER A 23 -7.19 -8.67 13.76
CA SER A 23 -8.49 -8.40 14.42
C SER A 23 -9.71 -8.96 13.67
N GLY A 24 -9.51 -9.68 12.57
CA GLY A 24 -10.59 -10.25 11.76
C GLY A 24 -11.45 -9.19 11.04
N PRO A 25 -12.56 -9.62 10.39
CA PRO A 25 -13.37 -8.76 9.51
C PRO A 25 -14.14 -7.63 10.22
N ALA A 26 -14.12 -7.56 11.55
CA ALA A 26 -14.92 -6.62 12.33
C ALA A 26 -14.34 -5.19 12.44
N PHE A 27 -13.09 -4.95 12.03
CA PHE A 27 -12.41 -3.67 12.32
C PHE A 27 -11.71 -2.98 11.12
N PRO A 28 -12.38 -2.78 9.97
CA PRO A 28 -11.83 -1.98 8.88
C PRO A 28 -11.54 -0.53 9.30
N MET A 29 -12.29 0.02 10.26
CA MET A 29 -12.05 1.38 10.78
C MET A 29 -10.70 1.52 11.51
N MET A 30 -10.21 0.48 12.19
CA MET A 30 -8.89 0.53 12.86
C MET A 30 -7.75 0.59 11.84
N ALA A 31 -7.86 -0.12 10.72
CA ALA A 31 -6.88 -0.06 9.64
C ALA A 31 -6.81 1.35 9.04
N VAL A 32 -7.97 1.97 8.79
CA VAL A 32 -8.05 3.35 8.29
C VAL A 32 -7.48 4.33 9.32
N ALA A 33 -7.84 4.21 10.60
CA ALA A 33 -7.30 5.07 11.65
C ALA A 33 -5.77 4.93 11.78
N GLY A 34 -5.24 3.71 11.71
CA GLY A 34 -3.81 3.44 11.72
C GLY A 34 -3.08 4.12 10.54
N LEU A 35 -3.64 4.00 9.34
CA LEU A 35 -3.11 4.65 8.14
C LEU A 35 -3.12 6.18 8.25
N VAL A 36 -4.24 6.76 8.70
CA VAL A 36 -4.36 8.21 8.88
C VAL A 36 -3.32 8.72 9.88
N LEU A 37 -3.09 8.00 10.98
CA LEU A 37 -2.08 8.36 11.97
C LEU A 37 -0.65 8.31 11.40
N ILE A 38 -0.33 7.32 10.58
CA ILE A 38 0.96 7.25 9.88
C ILE A 38 1.12 8.46 8.93
N PHE A 39 0.07 8.82 8.20
CA PHE A 39 0.07 9.99 7.32
C PHE A 39 0.29 11.30 8.09
N ILE A 40 -0.40 11.48 9.21
CA ILE A 40 -0.22 12.63 10.10
C ILE A 40 1.22 12.67 10.62
N ALA A 41 1.79 11.53 11.00
CA ALA A 41 3.17 11.46 11.47
C ALA A 41 4.17 11.93 10.40
N VAL A 42 4.07 11.43 9.16
CA VAL A 42 4.97 11.84 8.07
C VAL A 42 4.78 13.32 7.72
N ARG A 43 3.54 13.82 7.76
CA ARG A 43 3.25 15.25 7.53
C ARG A 43 3.88 16.14 8.59
N GLU A 44 3.76 15.78 9.87
CA GLU A 44 4.39 16.50 10.98
C GLU A 44 5.92 16.50 10.87
N ILE A 45 6.53 15.39 10.45
CA ILE A 45 7.98 15.34 10.19
C ILE A 45 8.36 16.32 9.08
N SER A 46 7.65 16.27 7.94
CA SER A 46 7.88 17.15 6.80
C SER A 46 7.79 18.64 7.17
N PHE A 47 6.82 19.02 8.01
CA PHE A 47 6.73 20.39 8.52
C PHE A 47 7.84 20.73 9.51
N ALA A 48 8.18 19.81 10.42
CA ALA A 48 9.22 20.03 11.42
C ALA A 48 10.60 20.26 10.79
N VAL A 49 10.89 19.62 9.66
CA VAL A 49 12.16 19.78 8.91
C VAL A 49 12.06 20.73 7.72
N ASN A 50 10.89 21.37 7.52
CA ASN A 50 10.61 22.31 6.45
C ASN A 50 10.89 21.77 5.02
N GLU A 51 10.75 20.46 4.82
CA GLU A 51 10.98 19.78 3.53
C GLU A 51 9.70 19.06 3.09
N LYS A 52 8.92 19.72 2.24
CA LYS A 52 7.63 19.22 1.71
C LYS A 52 7.80 17.94 0.89
N ARG A 53 8.96 17.75 0.24
CA ARG A 53 9.24 16.59 -0.62
C ARG A 53 9.18 15.26 0.14
N ILE A 54 9.37 15.26 1.46
CA ILE A 54 9.21 14.06 2.30
C ILE A 54 7.77 13.55 2.20
N PHE A 55 6.81 14.42 2.50
CA PHE A 55 5.41 14.05 2.47
C PHE A 55 4.93 13.74 1.06
N ASP A 56 5.35 14.54 0.06
CA ASP A 56 4.94 14.33 -1.34
C ASP A 56 5.42 12.97 -1.87
N LYS A 57 6.69 12.61 -1.62
CA LYS A 57 7.23 11.31 -2.05
C LYS A 57 6.59 10.15 -1.30
N TYR A 58 6.32 10.32 -0.01
CA TYR A 58 5.58 9.32 0.77
C TYR A 58 4.15 9.12 0.23
N LEU A 59 3.44 10.21 -0.06
CA LEU A 59 2.08 10.17 -0.60
C LEU A 59 2.05 9.50 -1.97
N VAL A 60 2.99 9.82 -2.87
CA VAL A 60 3.10 9.17 -4.18
C VAL A 60 3.33 7.67 -4.03
N SER A 61 4.26 7.25 -3.17
CA SER A 61 4.47 5.82 -2.91
C SER A 61 3.21 5.15 -2.36
N PHE A 62 2.54 5.79 -1.40
CA PHE A 62 1.34 5.23 -0.83
C PHE A 62 0.25 5.03 -1.89
N ILE A 63 -0.03 6.04 -2.72
CA ILE A 63 -1.02 5.96 -3.80
C ILE A 63 -0.65 4.84 -4.79
N LEU A 64 0.63 4.75 -5.19
CA LEU A 64 1.10 3.68 -6.07
C LEU A 64 0.89 2.29 -5.43
N SER A 65 1.21 2.12 -4.15
CA SER A 65 1.03 0.85 -3.44
C SER A 65 -0.43 0.44 -3.32
N VAL A 66 -1.34 1.40 -3.07
CA VAL A 66 -2.78 1.15 -3.03
C VAL A 66 -3.30 0.76 -4.41
N MET A 67 -2.85 1.43 -5.48
CA MET A 67 -3.21 1.07 -6.86
C MET A 67 -2.74 -0.35 -7.21
N VAL A 68 -1.53 -0.73 -6.79
CA VAL A 68 -1.02 -2.10 -6.97
C VAL A 68 -1.89 -3.10 -6.20
N PHE A 69 -2.18 -2.84 -4.93
CA PHE A 69 -2.98 -3.73 -4.10
C PHE A 69 -4.40 -3.93 -4.66
N VAL A 70 -5.10 -2.84 -4.97
CA VAL A 70 -6.46 -2.89 -5.52
C VAL A 70 -6.47 -3.48 -6.93
N GLY A 71 -5.51 -3.11 -7.78
CA GLY A 71 -5.40 -3.61 -9.14
C GLY A 71 -5.15 -5.11 -9.18
N TYR A 72 -4.20 -5.60 -8.38
CA TYR A 72 -3.89 -7.02 -8.29
C TYR A 72 -5.07 -7.82 -7.69
N GLY A 73 -5.70 -7.29 -6.64
CA GLY A 73 -6.90 -7.89 -6.06
C GLY A 73 -8.05 -8.01 -7.05
N ALA A 74 -8.30 -6.98 -7.86
CA ALA A 74 -9.33 -6.99 -8.89
C ALA A 74 -9.07 -8.06 -9.96
N ILE A 75 -7.84 -8.21 -10.43
CA ILE A 75 -7.48 -9.24 -11.43
C ILE A 75 -7.70 -10.64 -10.87
N ILE A 76 -7.27 -10.90 -9.63
CA ILE A 76 -7.50 -12.21 -8.98
C ILE A 76 -8.99 -12.52 -8.93
N VAL A 77 -9.82 -11.57 -8.47
CA VAL A 77 -11.26 -11.77 -8.34
C VAL A 77 -11.91 -12.01 -9.70
N ILE A 78 -11.64 -11.15 -10.69
CA ILE A 78 -12.21 -11.27 -12.03
C ILE A 78 -11.87 -12.63 -12.64
N THR A 79 -10.61 -13.02 -12.59
CA THR A 79 -10.16 -14.26 -13.22
C THR A 79 -10.65 -15.50 -12.47
N HIS A 80 -10.71 -15.49 -11.13
CA HIS A 80 -11.32 -16.59 -10.37
C HIS A 80 -12.83 -16.70 -10.63
N SER A 81 -13.54 -15.58 -10.68
CA SER A 81 -14.97 -15.54 -11.02
C SER A 81 -15.24 -16.06 -12.43
N PHE A 82 -14.40 -15.67 -13.39
CA PHE A 82 -14.49 -16.13 -14.77
C PHE A 82 -14.19 -17.63 -14.89
N SER A 83 -13.12 -18.11 -14.25
CA SER A 83 -12.75 -19.53 -14.21
C SER A 83 -13.84 -20.40 -13.59
N LEU A 84 -14.49 -19.94 -12.51
CA LEU A 84 -15.64 -20.62 -11.92
C LEU A 84 -16.80 -20.70 -12.92
N ALA A 85 -17.16 -19.59 -13.56
CA ALA A 85 -18.25 -19.54 -14.54
C ALA A 85 -18.01 -20.47 -15.75
N THR A 86 -16.78 -20.56 -16.27
CA THR A 86 -16.44 -21.43 -17.40
C THR A 86 -16.32 -22.90 -17.03
N SER A 87 -15.93 -23.21 -15.79
CA SER A 87 -15.84 -24.58 -15.27
C SER A 87 -17.23 -25.24 -15.15
N TYR A 88 -18.27 -24.46 -14.82
CA TYR A 88 -19.67 -24.92 -14.90
C TYR A 88 -20.18 -25.07 -16.35
N GLY A 89 -19.51 -24.44 -17.33
CA GLY A 89 -19.87 -24.43 -18.76
C GLY A 89 -19.13 -25.42 -19.66
N GLY A 90 -18.26 -26.28 -19.11
CA GLY A 90 -17.68 -27.43 -19.81
C GLY A 90 -16.58 -27.14 -20.85
N LYS A 91 -16.06 -25.91 -20.97
CA LYS A 91 -14.94 -25.60 -21.87
C LYS A 91 -13.68 -25.29 -21.05
N GLY A 92 -12.70 -26.19 -21.11
CA GLY A 92 -11.37 -26.01 -20.51
C GLY A 92 -10.61 -24.87 -21.18
N GLY A 93 -10.41 -23.78 -20.45
CA GLY A 93 -9.73 -22.56 -20.89
C GLY A 93 -8.62 -22.12 -19.93
N THR A 94 -7.89 -23.07 -19.33
CA THR A 94 -6.92 -22.82 -18.26
C THR A 94 -5.61 -22.17 -18.73
N ASP A 95 -5.21 -22.39 -19.98
CA ASP A 95 -3.85 -22.05 -20.43
C ASP A 95 -3.69 -20.57 -20.81
N VAL A 96 -4.74 -19.92 -21.32
CA VAL A 96 -4.72 -18.50 -21.68
C VAL A 96 -4.74 -17.62 -20.42
N LEU A 97 -5.52 -18.03 -19.41
CA LEU A 97 -5.63 -17.30 -18.14
C LEU A 97 -4.31 -17.28 -17.37
N PHE A 98 -3.50 -18.33 -17.48
CA PHE A 98 -2.22 -18.44 -16.76
C PHE A 98 -1.17 -17.45 -17.29
N MET A 99 -1.10 -17.22 -18.61
CA MET A 99 -0.14 -16.29 -19.22
C MET A 99 -0.49 -14.82 -18.92
N ASP A 100 -1.77 -14.46 -18.94
CA ASP A 100 -2.23 -13.10 -18.64
C ASP A 100 -1.91 -12.68 -17.19
N TYR A 101 -1.95 -13.63 -16.25
CA TYR A 101 -1.51 -13.40 -14.87
C TYR A 101 -0.04 -13.03 -14.75
N TRP A 102 0.84 -13.69 -15.51
CA TRP A 102 2.27 -13.38 -15.47
C TRP A 102 2.57 -11.99 -16.02
N ILE A 103 1.88 -11.58 -17.09
CA ILE A 103 2.01 -10.24 -17.65
C ILE A 103 1.55 -9.19 -16.62
N ALA A 104 0.37 -9.37 -16.04
CA ALA A 104 -0.13 -8.49 -15.00
C ALA A 104 0.82 -8.43 -13.80
N PHE A 105 1.31 -9.58 -13.33
CA PHE A 105 2.26 -9.67 -12.23
C PHE A 105 3.54 -8.87 -12.51
N ILE A 106 4.12 -8.99 -13.70
CA ILE A 106 5.32 -8.24 -14.08
C ILE A 106 5.05 -6.73 -14.08
N VAL A 107 3.92 -6.29 -14.64
CA VAL A 107 3.54 -4.87 -14.68
C VAL A 107 3.35 -4.31 -13.25
N PHE A 108 2.60 -4.99 -12.41
CA PHE A 108 2.38 -4.56 -11.03
C PHE A 108 3.66 -4.63 -10.20
N ALA A 109 4.53 -5.63 -10.42
CA ALA A 109 5.84 -5.69 -9.78
C ALA A 109 6.72 -4.49 -10.17
N ALA A 110 6.70 -4.06 -11.44
CA ALA A 110 7.42 -2.87 -11.86
C ALA A 110 6.90 -1.59 -11.17
N VAL A 111 5.57 -1.42 -11.09
CA VAL A 111 4.95 -0.28 -10.39
C VAL A 111 5.28 -0.30 -8.89
N GLU A 112 5.28 -1.47 -8.28
CA GLU A 112 5.63 -1.67 -6.87
C GLU A 112 7.10 -1.31 -6.59
N ILE A 113 8.02 -1.66 -7.50
CA ILE A 113 9.43 -1.25 -7.42
C ILE A 113 9.55 0.27 -7.45
N VAL A 114 8.84 0.93 -8.37
CA VAL A 114 8.81 2.40 -8.46
C VAL A 114 8.25 3.00 -7.17
N SER A 115 7.15 2.46 -6.64
CA SER A 115 6.58 2.88 -5.36
C SER A 115 7.61 2.85 -4.23
N LYS A 116 8.32 1.72 -4.09
CA LYS A 116 9.36 1.55 -3.06
C LYS A 116 10.54 2.50 -3.25
N ALA A 117 10.87 2.90 -4.48
CA ALA A 117 11.89 3.90 -4.74
C ALA A 117 11.49 5.29 -4.18
N TYR A 118 10.23 5.70 -4.36
CA TYR A 118 9.70 6.93 -3.76
C TYR A 118 9.68 6.86 -2.23
N LEU A 119 9.27 5.72 -1.66
CA LEU A 119 9.27 5.51 -0.20
C LEU A 119 10.68 5.63 0.39
N LYS A 120 11.65 4.93 -0.21
CA LYS A 120 13.06 4.98 0.19
C LYS A 120 13.57 6.42 0.15
N THR A 121 13.23 7.16 -0.90
CA THR A 121 13.66 8.55 -1.04
C THR A 121 13.05 9.45 0.04
N SER A 122 11.78 9.23 0.40
CA SER A 122 11.16 9.92 1.54
C SER A 122 11.92 9.65 2.84
N TYR A 123 12.23 8.38 3.14
CA TYR A 123 12.94 8.02 4.38
C TYR A 123 14.38 8.52 4.42
N LEU A 124 15.10 8.53 3.30
CA LEU A 124 16.44 9.13 3.22
C LEU A 124 16.40 10.63 3.50
N LEU A 125 15.40 11.35 3.00
CA LEU A 125 15.23 12.77 3.29
C LEU A 125 14.97 13.02 4.78
N ILE A 126 14.17 12.16 5.43
CA ILE A 126 13.96 12.22 6.89
C ILE A 126 15.30 12.00 7.61
N ALA A 127 16.03 10.94 7.29
CA ALA A 127 17.30 10.58 7.95
C ALA A 127 18.40 11.64 7.76
N HIS A 128 18.37 12.39 6.67
CA HIS A 128 19.33 13.48 6.44
C HIS A 128 19.05 14.72 7.34
N HIS A 129 17.84 14.85 7.87
CA HIS A 129 17.40 16.02 8.65
C HIS A 129 17.18 15.72 10.14
N THR A 130 17.42 14.49 10.59
CA THR A 130 17.30 14.05 11.99
C THR A 130 18.57 13.35 12.44
#